data_AF-A0A537JYL5-F1
#
_entry.id   AF-A0A537JYL5-F1
#
_cell.length_a   1.000
_cell.length_b   1.000
_cell.length_c   1.000
_cell.angle_alpha   90.00
_cell.angle_beta   90.00
_cell.angle_gamma   90.00
#
_symmetry.space_group_name_H-M   'P 1'
#
loop_
_entity.id
_entity.type
_entity.pdbx_description
1 polymer ?
#
loop_
_entity_poly.entity_id
_entity_poly.type
_entity_poly.pdbx_seq_one_letter_code
_entity_poly.pdbx_strand_id
1 'polypeptide(L)'
;MKLQTQYNKISIVSTILVLVIAGAGYYFLLQYVLKEQLDETLRVEQVEIQDFIQKNHSLPPATTYKDQRIEFKKIDKALPQRFRTLMLYNDEEKENELSRQLDFTVEVNGQNYIASVTKSQEATEEIIGVILLITLGLIILLSMLLFFANRFVVKRLWKPFQTTLSS
;
A
#
# COMPACT_ATOMS: atom_id res chain seq x y z
N MET A 1 -34.31 4.32 -30.88
CA MET A 1 -34.12 2.85 -31.00
C MET A 1 -33.99 2.22 -29.63
N LYS A 2 -34.94 1.36 -29.22
CA LYS A 2 -34.97 0.72 -27.89
C LYS A 2 -33.84 -0.30 -27.66
N LEU A 3 -33.31 -0.94 -28.72
CA LEU A 3 -32.19 -1.88 -28.60
C LEU A 3 -30.86 -1.23 -28.22
N GLN A 4 -30.52 -0.07 -28.79
CA GLN A 4 -29.28 0.64 -28.46
C GLN A 4 -29.25 1.11 -26.99
N THR A 5 -30.39 1.56 -26.47
CA THR A 5 -30.50 1.96 -25.06
C THR A 5 -30.39 0.77 -24.10
N GLN A 6 -30.90 -0.40 -24.49
CA GLN A 6 -30.74 -1.64 -23.72
C GLN A 6 -29.28 -2.11 -23.72
N TYR A 7 -28.62 -2.12 -24.89
CA TYR A 7 -27.21 -2.48 -25.03
C TYR A 7 -26.30 -1.55 -24.20
N ASN A 8 -26.50 -0.24 -24.29
CA ASN A 8 -25.74 0.72 -23.49
C ASN A 8 -25.96 0.54 -21.98
N LYS A 9 -27.19 0.24 -21.53
CA LYS A 9 -27.45 -0.06 -20.11
C LYS A 9 -26.67 -1.28 -19.63
N ILE A 10 -26.74 -2.38 -20.38
CA ILE A 10 -26.03 -3.62 -20.03
C ILE A 10 -24.52 -3.38 -20.02
N SER A 11 -23.98 -2.71 -21.04
CA SER A 11 -22.56 -2.39 -21.13
C SER A 11 -22.09 -1.52 -19.96
N ILE A 12 -22.85 -0.50 -19.55
CA ILE A 12 -22.52 0.33 -18.39
C ILE A 12 -22.52 -0.51 -17.10
N VAL A 13 -23.53 -1.35 -16.88
CA VAL A 13 -23.61 -2.22 -15.70
C VAL A 13 -22.44 -3.21 -15.67
N SER A 14 -22.10 -3.84 -16.80
CA SER A 14 -20.95 -4.74 -16.90
C SER A 14 -19.64 -4.02 -16.59
N THR A 15 -19.42 -2.81 -17.11
CA THR A 15 -18.22 -2.01 -16.81
C THR A 15 -18.13 -1.65 -15.33
N ILE A 16 -19.24 -1.24 -14.71
CA ILE A 16 -19.27 -0.93 -13.27
C ILE A 16 -18.92 -2.17 -12.46
N LEU A 17 -19.49 -3.33 -12.79
CA LEU A 17 -19.20 -4.58 -12.08
C LEU A 17 -17.72 -4.96 -12.18
N VAL A 18 -17.14 -4.87 -13.38
CA VAL A 18 -15.71 -5.14 -13.60
C VAL A 18 -14.84 -4.15 -12.82
N LEU A 19 -15.19 -2.86 -12.82
CA LEU A 19 -14.46 -1.84 -12.05
C LEU A 19 -14.50 -2.10 -10.54
N VAL A 20 -15.64 -2.53 -10.00
CA VAL A 20 -15.76 -2.86 -8.57
C VAL A 20 -14.87 -4.05 -8.21
N ILE A 21 -14.92 -5.12 -9.02
CA ILE A 21 -14.09 -6.32 -8.78
C ILE A 21 -12.60 -5.98 -8.91
N ALA A 22 -12.22 -5.24 -9.95
CA ALA A 22 -10.85 -4.80 -10.17
C ALA A 22 -10.36 -3.87 -9.04
N GLY A 23 -11.20 -2.93 -8.60
CA GLY A 23 -10.88 -2.02 -7.49
C GLY A 23 -10.68 -2.77 -6.18
N ALA A 24 -11.54 -3.74 -5.86
CA ALA A 24 -11.38 -4.58 -4.68
C ALA A 24 -10.08 -5.39 -4.75
N GLY A 25 -9.80 -6.05 -5.88
CA GLY A 25 -8.55 -6.80 -6.08
C GLY A 25 -7.31 -5.91 -5.96
N TYR A 26 -7.35 -4.71 -6.54
CA TYR A 26 -6.28 -3.73 -6.47
C TYR A 26 -5.99 -3.27 -5.04
N TYR A 27 -7.03 -3.00 -4.26
CA TYR A 27 -6.89 -2.62 -2.84
C TYR A 27 -6.14 -3.69 -2.03
N PHE A 28 -6.56 -4.96 -2.15
CA PHE A 28 -5.88 -6.07 -1.46
C PHE A 28 -4.43 -6.26 -1.93
N LEU A 29 -4.17 -6.10 -3.22
CA LEU A 29 -2.83 -6.21 -3.78
C LEU A 29 -1.92 -5.09 -3.25
N LEU A 30 -2.39 -3.86 -3.18
CA LEU A 30 -1.65 -2.73 -2.60
C LEU A 30 -1.31 -2.98 -1.12
N GLN A 31 -2.29 -3.42 -0.32
CA GLN A 31 -2.04 -3.74 1.09
C GLN A 31 -0.97 -4.83 1.25
N TYR A 32 -1.02 -5.86 0.41
CA TYR A 32 -0.03 -6.94 0.43
C TYR A 32 1.38 -6.43 0.08
N VAL A 33 1.52 -5.71 -1.04
CA VAL A 33 2.82 -5.19 -1.51
C VAL A 33 3.46 -4.28 -0.48
N LEU A 34 2.69 -3.42 0.18
CA LEU A 34 3.24 -2.48 1.15
C LEU A 34 3.62 -3.14 2.46
N LYS A 35 2.83 -4.12 2.92
CA LYS A 35 3.23 -4.93 4.08
C LYS A 35 4.55 -5.66 3.81
N GLU A 36 4.71 -6.20 2.62
CA GLU A 36 5.96 -6.84 2.19
C GLU A 36 7.12 -5.84 2.16
N GLN A 37 6.91 -4.64 1.61
CA GLN A 37 7.93 -3.59 1.62
C GLN A 37 8.32 -3.15 3.03
N LEU A 38 7.37 -3.07 3.95
CA LEU A 38 7.64 -2.71 5.34
C LEU A 38 8.45 -3.82 6.05
N ASP A 39 8.08 -5.08 5.84
CA ASP A 39 8.83 -6.23 6.36
C ASP A 39 10.26 -6.28 5.77
N GLU A 40 10.43 -5.96 4.50
CA GLU A 40 11.75 -5.88 3.86
C GLU A 40 12.59 -4.72 4.39
N THR A 41 11.99 -3.55 4.60
CA THR A 41 12.66 -2.38 5.19
C THR A 41 13.21 -2.72 6.59
N LEU A 42 12.39 -3.38 7.42
CA LEU A 42 12.83 -3.85 8.74
C LEU A 42 13.97 -4.87 8.63
N ARG A 43 13.95 -5.72 7.61
CA ARG A 43 15.01 -6.71 7.37
C ARG A 43 16.33 -6.05 6.94
N VAL A 44 16.26 -4.99 6.13
CA VAL A 44 17.45 -4.19 5.76
C VAL A 44 18.06 -3.55 7.01
N GLU A 45 17.24 -2.93 7.86
CA GLU A 45 17.69 -2.36 9.14
C GLU A 45 18.33 -3.40 10.06
N GLN A 46 17.76 -4.60 10.13
CA GLN A 46 18.38 -5.72 10.86
C GLN A 46 19.79 -6.01 10.34
N VAL A 47 19.96 -6.09 9.01
CA VAL A 47 21.28 -6.36 8.40
C VAL A 47 22.25 -5.24 8.71
N GLU A 48 21.83 -3.98 8.63
CA GLU A 48 22.68 -2.83 8.95
C GLU A 48 23.13 -2.82 10.42
N ILE A 49 22.23 -3.13 11.36
CA ILE A 49 22.55 -3.26 12.77
C ILE A 49 23.55 -4.41 12.99
N GLN A 50 23.34 -5.56 12.35
CA GLN A 50 24.25 -6.70 12.46
C GLN A 50 25.63 -6.37 11.90
N ASP A 51 25.69 -5.73 10.73
CA ASP A 51 26.94 -5.28 10.10
C ASP A 51 27.68 -4.26 10.96
N PHE A 52 26.96 -3.33 11.59
CA PHE A 52 27.54 -2.34 12.50
C PHE A 52 28.18 -3.02 13.71
N ILE A 53 27.47 -3.97 14.33
CA ILE A 53 27.96 -4.72 15.48
C ILE A 53 29.20 -5.53 15.11
N GLN A 54 29.21 -6.20 13.95
CA GLN A 54 30.37 -6.96 13.48
C GLN A 54 31.61 -6.07 13.26
N LYS A 55 31.42 -4.84 12.75
CA LYS A 55 32.52 -3.91 12.48
C LYS A 55 33.03 -3.21 13.74
N ASN A 56 32.12 -2.77 14.62
CA ASN A 56 32.46 -1.88 15.73
C ASN A 56 32.45 -2.55 17.11
N HIS A 57 32.03 -3.83 17.21
CA HIS A 57 31.92 -4.58 18.48
C HIS A 57 31.12 -3.85 19.57
N SER A 58 30.21 -2.98 19.15
CA SER A 58 29.37 -2.16 20.02
C SER A 58 27.97 -2.06 19.42
N LEU A 59 26.98 -1.82 20.29
CA LEU A 59 25.61 -1.56 19.85
C LEU A 59 25.57 -0.17 19.19
N PRO A 60 24.86 -0.02 18.05
CA PRO A 60 24.58 1.30 17.53
C PRO A 60 23.76 2.10 18.55
N PRO A 61 23.82 3.44 18.50
CA PRO A 61 23.02 4.26 19.40
C PRO A 61 21.54 3.89 19.26
N ALA A 62 20.85 3.72 20.38
CA ALA A 62 19.40 3.59 20.38
C ALA A 62 18.82 4.92 19.88
N THR A 63 18.25 4.89 18.68
CA THR A 63 17.66 6.08 18.05
C THR A 63 16.15 5.95 17.99
N THR A 64 15.48 7.02 18.36
CA THR A 64 14.07 7.24 18.10
C THR A 64 13.99 8.36 17.08
N TYR A 65 13.65 8.00 15.85
CA TYR A 65 13.21 8.91 14.79
C TYR A 65 11.67 8.97 14.81
N LYS A 66 11.10 9.96 14.11
CA LYS A 66 9.64 10.17 14.05
C LYS A 66 8.88 8.91 13.64
N ASP A 67 9.39 8.18 12.66
CA ASP A 67 8.75 6.99 12.08
C ASP A 67 9.36 5.67 12.54
N GLN A 68 10.47 5.69 13.29
CA GLN A 68 11.26 4.50 13.60
C GLN A 68 11.91 4.55 14.98
N ARG A 69 11.76 3.47 15.75
CA ARG A 69 12.32 3.32 17.09
C ARG A 69 13.15 2.05 17.18
N ILE A 70 14.39 2.18 17.66
CA ILE A 70 15.30 1.05 17.88
C ILE A 70 15.57 0.93 19.38
N GLU A 71 15.22 -0.21 19.96
CA GLU A 71 15.50 -0.54 21.35
C GLU A 71 16.37 -1.78 21.49
N PHE A 72 17.27 -1.74 22.48
CA PHE A 72 18.08 -2.89 22.86
C PHE A 72 17.81 -3.26 24.31
N LYS A 73 17.47 -4.53 24.57
CA LYS A 73 17.28 -5.06 25.93
C LYS A 73 18.17 -6.29 26.13
N LYS A 74 18.83 -6.39 27.29
CA LYS A 74 19.63 -7.58 27.63
C LYS A 74 18.72 -8.78 27.83
N ILE A 75 19.12 -9.93 27.29
CA ILE A 75 18.40 -11.20 27.41
C ILE A 75 19.38 -12.33 27.76
N ASP A 76 18.91 -13.30 28.53
CA ASP A 76 19.73 -14.46 28.92
C ASP A 76 19.74 -15.56 27.85
N LYS A 77 18.67 -15.64 27.05
CA LYS A 77 18.50 -16.65 26.01
C LYS A 77 18.15 -16.00 24.69
N ALA A 78 18.79 -16.45 23.61
CA ALA A 78 18.48 -16.03 22.26
C ALA A 78 17.01 -16.35 21.92
N LEU A 79 16.31 -15.36 21.38
CA LEU A 79 14.94 -15.47 20.91
C LEU A 79 14.92 -15.50 19.36
N PRO A 80 14.00 -16.27 18.76
CA PRO A 80 13.86 -16.32 17.32
C PRO A 80 13.37 -14.98 16.77
N GLN A 81 13.77 -14.70 15.53
CA GLN A 81 13.30 -13.54 14.80
C GLN A 81 11.77 -13.57 14.66
N ARG A 82 11.10 -12.44 14.94
CA ARG A 82 9.66 -12.35 14.84
C ARG A 82 9.18 -10.97 14.40
N PHE A 83 8.31 -10.97 13.39
CA PHE A 83 7.52 -9.80 13.02
C PHE A 83 6.23 -9.74 13.85
N ARG A 84 5.89 -8.54 14.33
CA ARG A 84 4.64 -8.28 15.06
C ARG A 84 4.05 -6.97 14.58
N THR A 85 2.72 -6.88 14.58
CA THR A 85 2.01 -5.62 14.39
C THR A 85 1.43 -5.23 15.75
N LEU A 86 1.70 -4.02 16.19
CA LEU A 86 1.33 -3.50 17.50
C LEU A 86 0.68 -2.13 17.32
N MET A 87 -0.30 -1.82 18.16
CA MET A 87 -0.84 -0.47 18.24
C MET A 87 -0.07 0.27 19.33
N LEU A 88 0.68 1.30 18.94
CA LEU A 88 1.57 2.05 19.82
C LEU A 88 1.12 3.50 19.87
N TYR A 89 1.20 4.11 21.04
CA TYR A 89 0.92 5.52 21.21
C TYR A 89 2.13 6.33 20.72
N ASN A 90 1.90 7.24 19.78
CA ASN A 90 2.89 8.19 19.30
C ASN A 90 2.79 9.47 20.13
N ASP A 91 3.84 9.79 20.88
CA ASP A 91 3.89 10.99 21.72
C ASP A 91 3.93 12.30 20.90
N GLU A 92 4.41 12.25 19.64
CA GLU A 92 4.49 13.41 18.75
C GLU A 92 3.12 13.77 18.14
N GLU A 93 2.45 12.76 17.56
CA GLU A 93 1.14 12.88 16.91
C GLU A 93 -0.02 12.86 17.93
N LYS A 94 0.25 12.41 19.17
CA LYS A 94 -0.72 12.24 20.28
C LYS A 94 -1.88 11.30 19.93
N GLU A 95 -1.60 10.27 19.14
CA GLU A 95 -2.57 9.26 18.77
C GLU A 95 -1.98 7.85 18.78
N ASN A 96 -2.87 6.86 18.70
CA ASN A 96 -2.47 5.46 18.62
C ASN A 96 -2.34 5.07 17.16
N GLU A 97 -1.13 4.71 16.76
CA GLU A 97 -0.81 4.29 15.41
C GLU A 97 -0.56 2.80 15.33
N LEU A 98 -0.91 2.22 14.19
CA LEU A 98 -0.47 0.89 13.83
C LEU A 98 1.02 0.92 13.50
N SER A 99 1.79 0.06 14.13
CA SER A 99 3.23 -0.07 13.93
C SER A 99 3.62 -1.51 13.66
N ARG A 100 4.65 -1.69 12.82
CA ARG A 100 5.26 -2.98 12.54
C ARG A 100 6.59 -3.07 13.27
N GLN A 101 6.78 -4.14 14.02
CA GLN A 101 7.98 -4.38 14.82
C GLN A 101 8.67 -5.67 14.39
N LEU A 102 9.98 -5.62 14.29
CA LEU A 102 10.87 -6.76 14.09
C LEU A 102 11.73 -6.94 15.34
N ASP A 103 11.57 -8.09 15.99
CA ASP A 103 12.41 -8.52 17.11
C ASP A 103 13.46 -9.50 16.58
N PHE A 104 14.74 -9.28 16.91
CA PHE A 104 15.82 -10.22 16.62
C PHE A 104 16.91 -10.19 17.70
N THR A 105 17.65 -11.30 17.83
CA THR A 105 18.75 -11.39 18.81
C THR A 105 20.06 -10.94 18.17
N VAL A 106 20.85 -10.16 18.92
CA VAL A 106 22.23 -9.80 18.59
C VAL A 106 23.15 -10.09 19.77
N GLU A 107 24.38 -10.50 19.48
CA GLU A 107 25.40 -10.76 20.50
C GLU A 107 26.47 -9.66 20.43
N VAL A 108 26.78 -9.05 21.57
CA VAL A 108 27.82 -8.03 21.69
C VAL A 108 28.66 -8.32 22.93
N ASN A 109 29.97 -8.52 22.73
CA ASN A 109 30.93 -8.79 23.81
C ASN A 109 30.53 -9.96 24.73
N GLY A 110 30.00 -11.04 24.16
CA GLY A 110 29.57 -12.25 24.89
C GLY A 110 28.25 -12.10 25.66
N GLN A 111 27.54 -10.98 25.48
CA GLN A 111 26.22 -10.75 26.06
C GLN A 111 25.17 -10.70 24.95
N ASN A 112 24.07 -11.43 25.14
CA ASN A 112 22.93 -11.40 24.23
C ASN A 112 22.01 -10.21 24.51
N TYR A 113 21.55 -9.57 23.43
CA TYR A 113 20.58 -8.50 23.42
C TYR A 113 19.45 -8.83 22.44
N ILE A 114 18.23 -8.44 22.77
CA ILE A 114 17.12 -8.36 21.81
C ILE A 114 17.09 -6.94 21.25
N ALA A 115 17.22 -6.85 19.93
CA ALA A 115 17.00 -5.63 19.17
C ALA A 115 15.55 -5.64 18.70
N SER A 116 14.80 -4.60 19.07
CA SER A 116 13.43 -4.36 18.62
C SER A 116 13.45 -3.12 17.73
N VAL A 117 13.21 -3.33 16.43
CA VAL A 117 13.09 -2.25 15.44
C VAL A 117 11.62 -2.09 15.13
N THR A 118 11.06 -0.93 15.46
CA THR A 118 9.65 -0.60 15.29
C THR A 118 9.52 0.52 14.29
N LYS A 119 8.61 0.37 13.32
CA LYS A 119 8.32 1.38 12.29
C LYS A 119 6.82 1.66 12.20
N SER A 120 6.42 2.92 12.11
CA SER A 120 5.01 3.32 11.98
C SER A 120 4.46 2.91 10.60
N GLN A 121 3.22 2.42 10.58
CA GLN A 121 2.48 2.13 9.34
C GLN A 121 1.76 3.36 8.78
N GLU A 122 1.64 4.44 9.56
CA GLU A 122 0.87 5.63 9.19
C GLU A 122 1.38 6.26 7.89
N ALA A 123 2.69 6.50 7.79
CA ALA A 123 3.31 7.02 6.57
C ALA A 123 3.02 6.12 5.35
N THR A 124 2.87 4.82 5.57
CA THR A 124 2.53 3.86 4.51
C THR A 124 1.05 3.97 4.13
N GLU A 125 0.15 4.15 5.09
CA GLU A 125 -1.30 4.33 4.87
C GLU A 125 -1.63 5.64 4.15
N GLU A 126 -0.95 6.74 4.48
CA GLU A 126 -1.11 8.01 3.76
C GLU A 126 -0.75 7.84 2.27
N ILE A 127 0.37 7.16 1.99
CA ILE A 127 0.81 6.85 0.63
C ILE A 127 -0.24 6.01 -0.11
N ILE A 128 -0.87 5.03 0.56
CA ILE A 128 -1.97 4.23 -0.02
C ILE A 128 -3.12 5.14 -0.43
N GLY A 129 -3.55 6.04 0.46
CA GLY A 129 -4.65 6.95 0.21
C GLY A 129 -4.41 7.82 -1.03
N VAL A 130 -3.21 8.38 -1.15
CA VAL A 130 -2.82 9.22 -2.30
C VAL A 130 -2.80 8.40 -3.60
N ILE A 131 -2.19 7.21 -3.59
CA ILE A 131 -2.14 6.32 -4.77
C ILE A 131 -3.57 5.94 -5.20
N LEU A 132 -4.43 5.55 -4.25
CA LEU A 132 -5.82 5.21 -4.53
C LEU A 132 -6.59 6.42 -5.12
N LEU A 133 -6.38 7.63 -4.60
CA LEU A 133 -7.08 8.82 -5.07
C LEU A 133 -6.67 9.18 -6.50
N ILE A 134 -5.37 9.19 -6.80
CA ILE A 134 -4.85 9.48 -8.14
C ILE A 134 -5.34 8.42 -9.14
N THR A 135 -5.25 7.13 -8.78
CA THR A 135 -5.69 6.04 -9.66
C THR A 135 -7.19 6.06 -9.92
N LEU A 136 -8.01 6.35 -8.90
CA LEU A 136 -9.46 6.50 -9.05
C LEU A 136 -9.81 7.71 -9.92
N GLY A 137 -9.10 8.84 -9.75
CA GLY A 137 -9.22 10.00 -10.62
C GLY A 137 -8.93 9.68 -12.09
N LEU A 138 -7.87 8.90 -12.35
CA LEU A 138 -7.51 8.45 -13.69
C LEU A 138 -8.57 7.52 -14.30
N ILE A 139 -9.11 6.59 -13.53
CA ILE A 139 -10.18 5.68 -13.96
C ILE A 139 -11.43 6.46 -14.35
N ILE A 140 -11.83 7.45 -13.54
CA ILE A 140 -12.98 8.31 -13.83
C ILE A 140 -12.72 9.12 -15.11
N LEU A 141 -11.53 9.71 -15.24
CA LEU A 141 -11.15 10.51 -16.41
C LEU A 141 -11.17 9.66 -17.70
N LEU A 142 -10.58 8.46 -17.67
CA LEU A 142 -10.62 7.52 -18.79
C LEU A 142 -12.05 7.08 -19.12
N SER A 143 -12.86 6.81 -18.10
CA SER A 143 -14.28 6.45 -18.28
C SER A 143 -15.08 7.58 -18.92
N MET A 144 -14.85 8.83 -18.52
CA MET A 144 -15.47 10.01 -19.14
C MET A 144 -15.03 10.15 -20.60
N LEU A 145 -13.73 10.05 -20.88
CA LEU A 145 -13.20 10.12 -22.25
C LEU A 145 -13.85 9.06 -23.16
N LEU A 146 -13.92 7.81 -22.70
CA LEU A 146 -14.57 6.71 -23.41
C LEU A 146 -16.07 6.96 -23.60
N PHE A 147 -16.76 7.45 -22.58
CA PHE A 147 -18.18 7.79 -22.67
C PHE A 147 -18.45 8.87 -23.71
N PHE A 148 -17.68 9.96 -23.71
CA PHE A 148 -17.80 11.02 -24.70
C PHE A 148 -17.42 10.54 -26.09
N ALA A 149 -16.30 9.83 -26.24
CA ALA A 149 -15.88 9.25 -27.51
C ALA A 149 -16.97 8.35 -28.11
N ASN A 150 -17.54 7.43 -27.32
CA ASN A 150 -18.66 6.58 -27.73
C ASN A 150 -19.87 7.43 -28.16
N ARG A 151 -20.23 8.46 -27.40
CA ARG A 151 -21.33 9.37 -27.74
C ARG A 151 -21.10 10.12 -29.06
N PHE A 152 -19.89 10.60 -29.32
CA PHE A 152 -19.54 11.31 -30.55
C PHE A 152 -19.48 10.37 -31.76
N VAL A 153 -18.82 9.23 -31.64
CA VAL A 153 -18.69 8.22 -32.71
C VAL A 153 -20.06 7.67 -33.10
N VAL A 154 -20.90 7.29 -32.13
CA VAL A 154 -22.26 6.79 -32.40
C VAL A 154 -23.11 7.87 -33.07
N LYS A 155 -23.07 9.14 -32.61
CA LYS A 155 -23.79 10.23 -33.29
C LYS A 155 -23.33 10.45 -34.74
N ARG A 156 -22.02 10.34 -35.01
CA ARG A 156 -21.44 10.62 -36.33
C ARG A 156 -21.70 9.48 -37.32
N LEU A 157 -21.60 8.23 -36.88
CA LEU A 157 -21.85 7.04 -37.71
C LEU A 157 -23.33 6.79 -37.99
N TRP A 158 -24.23 7.18 -37.09
CA TRP A 158 -25.69 7.00 -37.30
C TRP A 158 -26.32 8.06 -38.20
N LYS A 159 -25.65 9.21 -38.41
CA LYS A 159 -26.16 10.32 -39.22
C LYS A 159 -26.47 9.91 -40.68
N PRO A 160 -25.59 9.20 -41.42
CA PRO A 160 -25.88 8.79 -42.80
C PRO A 160 -26.90 7.65 -42.92
N PHE A 161 -27.00 6.75 -41.92
CA PHE A 161 -27.99 5.66 -41.96
C PHE A 161 -29.43 6.14 -41.71
N GLN A 162 -29.62 7.21 -40.95
CA GLN A 162 -30.94 7.81 -40.75
C GLN A 162 -31.48 8.44 -42.04
N THR A 163 -30.62 9.00 -42.87
CA THR A 163 -31.03 9.63 -44.14
C THR A 163 -31.45 8.63 -45.21
N THR A 164 -30.98 7.37 -45.14
CA THR A 164 -31.34 6.34 -46.13
C THR A 164 -32.68 5.66 -45.84
N LEU A 165 -33.14 5.64 -44.58
CA LEU A 165 -34.43 5.05 -44.20
C LEU A 165 -35.62 6.03 -44.30
N SER A 166 -35.37 7.32 -44.49
CA SER A 166 -36.40 8.34 -44.65
C SER A 166 -36.72 8.68 -46.11
N SER A 167 -36.19 7.91 -47.06
CA SER A 167 -36.39 8.09 -48.50
C SER A 167 -37.06 6.88 -49.13
#